data_AF-A0AAN8FC34-F1
#
_entry.id   AF-A0AAN8FC34-F1
#
_cell.length_a   1.000
_cell.length_b   1.000
_cell.length_c   1.000
_cell.angle_alpha   90.00
_cell.angle_beta   90.00
_cell.angle_gamma   90.00
#
_symmetry.space_group_name_H-M   'P 1'
#
loop_
_entity.id
_entity.type
_entity.pdbx_description
1 polymer ?
#
loop_
_entity_poly.entity_id
_entity_poly.type
_entity_poly.pdbx_seq_one_letter_code
_entity_poly.pdbx_strand_id
1 'polypeptide(L)'
;MRTFKAHDFLEFRSFNFSMYPSYVTELEEYRWKPIIIAETLAEFGAIWYMDSSVVFEKSDLSHVHQLISCRNEVHIRTTLLRFLDLRSSL
;
A
#
# COMPACT_ATOMS: atom_id res chain seq x y z
N MET A 1 -7.19 -20.56 14.04
CA MET A 1 -6.63 -20.03 12.78
C MET A 1 -7.73 -20.14 11.73
N ARG A 2 -8.25 -19.02 11.22
CA ARG A 2 -9.33 -19.05 10.21
C ARG A 2 -8.71 -19.46 8.88
N THR A 3 -9.25 -20.50 8.25
CA THR A 3 -8.84 -20.97 6.93
C THR A 3 -9.61 -20.17 5.87
N PHE A 4 -8.90 -19.30 5.16
CA PHE A 4 -9.46 -18.60 4.00
C PHE A 4 -9.49 -19.55 2.80
N LYS A 5 -10.58 -19.53 2.03
CA LYS A 5 -10.68 -20.31 0.79
C LYS A 5 -9.75 -19.67 -0.24
N ALA A 6 -8.77 -20.43 -0.73
CA ALA A 6 -7.83 -19.95 -1.73
C ALA A 6 -8.56 -19.73 -3.06
N HIS A 7 -8.26 -18.60 -3.70
CA HIS A 7 -8.71 -18.26 -5.06
C HIS A 7 -7.47 -17.94 -5.90
N ASP A 8 -7.45 -18.35 -7.17
CA ASP A 8 -6.28 -18.19 -8.04
C ASP A 8 -5.87 -16.73 -8.28
N PHE A 9 -6.79 -15.79 -8.07
CA PHE A 9 -6.56 -14.35 -8.21
C PHE A 9 -6.21 -13.65 -6.89
N LEU A 10 -6.08 -14.39 -5.77
CA LEU A 10 -5.92 -13.82 -4.44
C LEU A 10 -4.69 -14.40 -3.73
N GLU A 11 -3.79 -13.51 -3.34
CA GLU A 11 -2.59 -13.86 -2.58
C GLU A 11 -2.65 -13.27 -1.17
N PHE A 12 -2.42 -14.10 -0.15
CA PHE A 12 -2.23 -13.66 1.23
C PHE A 12 -0.75 -13.77 1.58
N ARG A 13 -0.14 -12.65 2.00
CA ARG A 13 1.26 -12.61 2.44
C ARG A 13 1.34 -12.33 3.93
N SER A 14 2.23 -13.02 4.63
CA SER A 14 2.58 -12.70 6.01
C SER A 14 3.64 -11.61 6.04
N PHE A 15 3.41 -10.57 6.83
CA PHE A 15 4.42 -9.55 7.07
C PHE A 15 5.45 -10.06 8.07
N ASN A 16 6.72 -10.14 7.67
CA ASN A 16 7.77 -10.68 8.52
C ASN A 16 8.32 -9.62 9.49
N PHE A 17 7.71 -9.56 10.66
CA PHE A 17 8.14 -8.66 11.75
C PHE A 17 9.59 -8.86 12.20
N SER A 18 10.21 -10.04 11.99
CA SER A 18 11.57 -10.31 12.46
C SER A 18 12.64 -9.45 11.78
N MET A 19 12.31 -8.81 10.65
CA MET A 19 13.23 -7.95 9.90
C MET A 19 13.26 -6.50 10.42
N TYR A 20 12.38 -6.15 11.37
CA TYR A 20 12.23 -4.78 11.87
C TYR A 20 12.46 -4.70 13.37
N PRO A 21 12.74 -3.50 13.90
CA PRO A 21 12.86 -3.28 15.33
C PRO A 21 11.61 -3.73 16.11
N SER A 22 11.78 -4.14 17.36
CA SER A 22 10.72 -4.70 18.19
C SER A 22 9.49 -3.79 18.32
N TYR A 23 9.66 -2.47 18.32
CA TYR A 23 8.55 -1.52 18.42
C TYR A 23 7.61 -1.53 17.18
N VAL A 24 8.03 -2.09 16.04
CA VAL A 24 7.15 -2.26 14.87
C VAL A 24 6.13 -3.39 15.09
N THR A 25 6.45 -4.32 16.00
CA THR A 25 5.59 -5.45 16.34
C THR A 25 4.40 -5.05 17.20
N GLU A 26 4.42 -3.85 17.79
CA GLU A 26 3.30 -3.29 18.55
C GLU A 26 2.17 -2.88 17.58
N LEU A 27 1.20 -3.78 17.43
CA LEU A 27 0.13 -3.64 16.42
C LEU A 27 -0.77 -2.42 16.66
N GLU A 28 -0.96 -2.02 17.93
CA GLU A 28 -1.78 -0.87 18.33
C GLU A 28 -1.18 0.48 17.92
N GLU A 29 0.14 0.54 17.73
CA GLU A 29 0.81 1.76 17.26
C GLU A 29 0.77 1.89 15.73
N TYR A 30 0.27 0.85 15.03
CA TYR A 30 0.05 0.83 13.59
C TYR A 30 1.29 1.15 12.73
N ARG A 31 2.49 1.12 13.29
CA ARG A 31 3.76 1.49 12.60
C ARG A 31 4.10 0.59 11.43
N TRP A 32 3.60 -0.63 11.43
CA TRP A 32 3.76 -1.59 10.34
C TRP A 32 3.00 -1.17 9.07
N LYS A 33 1.93 -0.37 9.17
CA LYS A 33 1.13 0.06 8.01
C LYS A 33 1.94 0.82 6.95
N PRO A 34 2.66 1.90 7.28
CA PRO A 34 3.46 2.63 6.29
C PRO A 34 4.57 1.78 5.68
N ILE A 35 5.11 0.79 6.40
CA ILE A 35 6.15 -0.12 5.88
C ILE A 35 5.56 -1.00 4.76
N ILE A 36 4.42 -1.64 5.02
CA ILE A 36 3.73 -2.45 4.01
C ILE A 36 3.37 -1.60 2.79
N ILE A 37 2.89 -0.37 2.98
CA ILE A 37 2.59 0.56 1.88
C ILE A 37 3.86 0.85 1.06
N ALA A 38 4.98 1.15 1.71
CA ALA A 38 6.23 1.45 1.02
C ALA A 38 6.78 0.25 0.22
N GLU A 39 6.74 -0.94 0.81
CA GLU A 39 7.23 -2.17 0.15
C GLU A 39 6.36 -2.55 -1.05
N THR A 40 5.04 -2.51 -0.89
CA THR A 40 4.12 -2.80 -1.99
C THR A 40 4.16 -1.73 -3.09
N LEU A 41 4.35 -0.46 -2.74
CA LEU A 41 4.59 0.60 -3.73
C LEU A 41 5.91 0.39 -4.49
N ALA A 42 6.97 -0.06 -3.82
CA ALA A 42 8.24 -0.38 -4.47
C ALA A 42 8.11 -1.57 -5.45
N GLU A 43 7.25 -2.54 -5.14
CA GLU A 43 7.00 -3.72 -5.99
C GLU A 43 6.09 -3.41 -7.19
N PHE A 44 4.97 -2.69 -6.98
CA PHE A 44 3.91 -2.53 -7.99
C PHE A 44 3.82 -1.13 -8.62
N GLY A 45 4.49 -0.12 -8.06
CA GLY A 45 4.46 1.28 -8.51
C GLY A 45 3.18 2.05 -8.14
N ALA A 46 2.04 1.37 -7.99
CA ALA A 46 0.79 1.92 -7.50
C ALA A 46 -0.02 0.87 -6.72
N ILE A 47 -0.68 1.29 -5.65
CA ILE A 47 -1.48 0.39 -4.80
C ILE A 47 -2.83 1.01 -4.45
N TRP A 48 -3.81 0.15 -4.16
CA TRP A 48 -5.03 0.50 -3.46
C TRP A 48 -4.85 0.18 -1.98
N TYR A 49 -4.77 1.21 -1.14
CA TYR A 49 -4.75 1.05 0.32
C TYR A 49 -6.10 1.42 0.91
N MET A 50 -6.66 0.54 1.74
CA MET A 50 -7.99 0.69 2.32
C MET A 50 -7.98 0.32 3.79
N ASP A 51 -8.77 1.05 4.58
CA ASP A 51 -8.96 0.72 5.98
C ASP A 51 -9.83 -0.54 6.14
N SER A 52 -9.65 -1.25 7.25
CA SER A 52 -10.41 -2.47 7.54
C SER A 52 -11.92 -2.25 7.71
N SER A 53 -12.34 -1.00 7.86
CA SER A 53 -13.76 -0.62 7.91
C SER A 53 -14.41 -0.48 6.53
N VAL A 54 -13.62 -0.47 5.44
CA VAL A 54 -14.13 -0.30 4.08
C VAL A 54 -14.56 -1.66 3.51
N VAL A 55 -15.80 -1.72 3.04
CA VAL A 55 -16.35 -2.90 2.35
C VAL A 55 -16.75 -2.50 0.94
N PHE A 56 -16.27 -3.25 -0.05
CA PHE A 56 -16.73 -3.08 -1.42
C PHE A 56 -18.07 -3.75 -1.64
N GLU A 57 -19.05 -2.97 -2.07
CA GLU A 57 -20.34 -3.49 -2.51
C GLU A 57 -20.30 -4.02 -3.96
N LYS A 58 -19.30 -3.58 -4.74
CA LYS A 58 -19.11 -3.96 -6.15
C LYS A 58 -17.67 -4.39 -6.39
N SER A 59 -17.49 -5.48 -7.13
CA SER A 59 -16.17 -6.00 -7.52
C SER A 59 -15.53 -5.20 -8.65
N ASP A 60 -16.33 -4.53 -9.48
CA ASP A 60 -15.83 -3.72 -10.58
C ASP A 60 -15.37 -2.34 -10.09
N LEU A 61 -14.05 -2.14 -10.10
CA LEU A 61 -13.38 -0.89 -9.73
C LEU A 61 -13.08 0.00 -10.94
N SER A 62 -13.49 -0.38 -12.15
CA SER A 62 -13.23 0.39 -13.38
C SER A 62 -13.72 1.83 -13.28
N HIS A 63 -14.89 2.02 -12.66
CA HIS A 63 -15.44 3.35 -12.43
C HIS A 63 -14.53 4.22 -11.56
N VAL A 64 -14.02 3.68 -10.44
CA VAL A 64 -13.12 4.41 -9.54
C VAL A 64 -11.80 4.70 -10.23
N HIS A 65 -11.25 3.72 -10.96
CA HIS A 65 -10.03 3.89 -11.74
C HIS A 65 -10.16 4.99 -12.81
N GLN A 66 -11.30 5.06 -13.50
CA GLN A 66 -11.58 6.11 -14.49
C GLN A 66 -11.65 7.50 -13.85
N LEU A 67 -12.29 7.65 -12.68
CA LEU A 67 -12.36 8.93 -11.97
C LEU A 67 -10.97 9.48 -11.61
N ILE A 68 -10.03 8.60 -11.26
CA ILE A 68 -8.64 8.97 -10.97
C ILE A 68 -7.88 9.29 -12.27
N SER A 69 -7.99 8.41 -13.27
CA SER A 69 -7.25 8.53 -14.53
C SER A 69 -7.61 9.79 -15.31
N CYS A 70 -8.86 10.23 -15.28
CA CYS A 70 -9.30 11.47 -15.92
C CYS A 70 -8.68 12.73 -15.29
N ARG A 71 -8.16 12.65 -14.06
CA ARG A 71 -7.51 13.76 -13.35
C ARG A 71 -5.97 13.78 -13.51
N ASN A 72 -5.41 12.97 -14.40
CA ASN A 72 -3.96 12.81 -14.57
C ASN A 72 -3.19 14.04 -15.07
N GLU A 73 -3.82 15.21 -15.26
CA GLU A 73 -3.09 16.49 -15.25
C GLU A 73 -2.68 16.87 -13.82
N VAL A 74 -1.80 16.07 -13.22
CA VAL A 74 -1.11 16.42 -11.99
C VAL A 74 -0.03 17.44 -12.36
N HIS A 75 -0.29 18.73 -12.12
CA HIS A 75 0.79 19.70 -12.03
C HIS A 75 1.80 19.20 -10.99
N ILE A 76 3.01 18.87 -11.42
CA ILE A 76 4.10 18.40 -10.56
C ILE A 76 4.24 19.37 -9.38
N ARG A 77 3.85 18.92 -8.18
CA ARG A 77 4.29 19.59 -6.95
C ARG A 77 5.70 19.08 -6.66
N THR A 78 6.68 19.92 -6.95
CA THR A 78 8.14 19.75 -6.82
C THR A 78 8.62 19.18 -5.47
N THR A 79 7.76 19.10 -4.46
CA THR A 79 8.13 18.74 -3.09
C THR A 79 8.44 17.25 -2.89
N LEU A 80 7.86 16.33 -3.67
CA LEU A 80 8.06 14.88 -3.47
C LEU A 80 9.37 14.34 -4.08
N LEU A 81 9.88 14.95 -5.14
CA LEU A 81 11.15 14.52 -5.77
C LEU A 81 12.36 14.70 -4.85
N ARG A 82 12.35 15.71 -3.96
CA ARG A 82 13.46 15.94 -3.02
C ARG A 82 13.72 14.79 -2.05
N PHE A 83 12.69 14.04 -1.65
CA PHE A 83 12.86 12.93 -0.70
C PHE A 83 13.46 11.68 -1.34
N LEU A 84 13.23 11.46 -2.64
CA LEU A 84 13.79 10.33 -3.37
C LEU A 84 15.24 10.59 -3.79
N ASP A 85 15.58 11.82 -4.19
CA ASP A 85 16.96 12.20 -4.57
C ASP A 85 17.95 12.17 -3.39
N LEU A 86 17.49 12.47 -2.17
CA LEU A 86 18.33 12.41 -0.97
C LEU A 86 18.76 10.99 -0.58
N ARG A 87 18.02 9.96 -1.03
CA ARG A 87 18.37 8.55 -0.78
C ARG A 87 19.38 8.00 -1.78
N SER A 88 19.61 8.69 -2.90
CA SER A 88 20.60 8.34 -3.91
C SER A 88 21.99 8.94 -3.63
N SER A 89 22.10 9.78 -2.60
CA SER A 89 23.32 10.52 -2.23
C SER A 89 23.94 10.06 -0.90
N LEU A 90 23.50 8.92 -0.35
CA LEU A 90 24.06 8.25 0.83
C LEU A 90 24.39 6.79 0.51
#